data_AF-A0A6G3Z8L8-F1
#
_entry.id   AF-A0A6G3Z8L8-F1
#
_cell.length_a   1.000
_cell.length_b   1.000
_cell.length_c   1.000
_cell.angle_alpha   90.00
_cell.angle_beta   90.00
_cell.angle_gamma   90.00
#
_symmetry.space_group_name_H-M   'P 1'
#
loop_
_entity.id
_entity.type
_entity.pdbx_description
1 polymer ?
#
loop_
_entity_poly.entity_id
_entity_poly.type
_entity_poly.pdbx_seq_one_letter_code
_entity_poly.pdbx_strand_id
1 'polypeptide(L)'
;MTTFPIRLLFGSLFSFAAIATPTSAAVLIGNTEGNNIVEFDEKTGEFLGEFVSPFDDFVSPDTLIYGPDNHLYVSSGTNPDNSAVYRFNANTGALIDQFATGGGLFRPYGLAFGPDGNLYVSSFLSDEILRYDGITGDFIDVFATSDGSPNGLNGPNGLLFGPDGGLYVTTQGSVAANGQPDFSAGFPSGNRPVSEG
;
A
#
# COMPACT_ATOMS: atom_id res chain seq x y z
N MET A 1 -14.51 37.85 68.20
CA MET A 1 -14.75 36.40 68.08
C MET A 1 -16.03 36.21 67.30
N THR A 2 -15.91 35.89 66.02
CA THR A 2 -17.02 35.55 65.12
C THR A 2 -16.54 34.37 64.28
N THR A 3 -17.06 33.19 64.61
CA THR A 3 -16.77 31.89 63.99
C THR A 3 -17.59 31.75 62.71
N PHE A 4 -16.92 31.49 61.59
CA PHE A 4 -17.55 31.02 60.34
C PHE A 4 -17.50 29.49 60.31
N PRO A 5 -18.58 28.79 59.88
CA PRO A 5 -18.53 27.34 59.78
C PRO A 5 -17.71 26.88 58.57
N ILE A 6 -16.89 25.87 58.83
CA ILE A 6 -16.15 25.05 57.87
C ILE A 6 -17.14 24.43 56.86
N ARG A 7 -16.89 24.61 55.57
CA ARG A 7 -17.48 23.79 54.49
C ARG A 7 -16.37 22.92 53.89
N LEU A 8 -16.42 21.63 54.19
CA LEU A 8 -15.67 20.60 53.48
C LEU A 8 -16.26 20.45 52.08
N LEU A 9 -15.47 20.76 51.06
CA LEU A 9 -15.78 20.39 49.68
C LEU A 9 -14.90 19.18 49.33
N PHE A 10 -15.52 18.00 49.23
CA PHE A 10 -14.93 16.87 48.51
C PHE A 10 -15.24 17.06 47.02
N GLY A 11 -14.20 17.13 46.19
CA GLY A 11 -14.35 17.33 44.76
C GLY A 11 -13.09 16.93 43.99
N SER A 12 -13.05 15.65 43.65
CA SER A 12 -12.29 14.96 42.59
C SER A 12 -10.84 15.40 42.27
N LEU A 13 -9.94 14.42 42.37
CA LEU A 13 -8.64 14.39 41.72
C LEU A 13 -8.74 14.93 40.28
N PHE A 14 -7.97 15.96 39.96
CA PHE A 14 -7.53 16.17 38.59
C PHE A 14 -6.60 15.01 38.25
N SER A 15 -7.15 13.98 37.62
CA SER A 15 -6.34 13.04 36.85
C SER A 15 -5.63 13.88 35.79
N PHE A 16 -4.30 13.96 35.86
CA PHE A 16 -3.54 14.21 34.66
C PHE A 16 -3.89 13.06 33.72
N ALA A 17 -4.70 13.33 32.69
CA ALA A 17 -4.67 12.49 31.52
C ALA A 17 -3.21 12.55 31.05
N ALA A 18 -2.45 11.51 31.36
CA ALA A 18 -1.23 11.25 30.63
C ALA A 18 -1.67 11.19 29.17
N ILE A 19 -1.24 12.17 28.37
CA ILE A 19 -1.19 11.99 26.94
C ILE A 19 -0.18 10.86 26.77
N ALA A 20 -0.68 9.62 26.73
CA ALA A 20 0.10 8.52 26.23
C ALA A 20 0.41 8.91 24.80
N THR A 21 1.60 9.43 24.55
CA THR A 21 2.16 9.43 23.20
C THR A 21 2.41 7.96 22.89
N PRO A 22 1.65 7.30 22.00
CA PRO A 22 2.14 6.07 21.44
C PRO A 22 3.18 6.52 20.41
N THR A 23 4.42 6.72 20.85
CA THR A 23 5.57 6.68 19.94
C THR A 23 6.28 5.34 20.14
N SER A 24 5.50 4.26 20.25
CA SER A 24 6.00 2.98 19.75
C SER A 24 5.86 3.12 18.24
N ALA A 25 6.93 2.93 17.49
CA ALA A 25 6.74 2.84 16.05
C ALA A 25 5.96 1.54 15.77
N ALA A 26 5.15 1.55 14.71
CA ALA A 26 4.19 0.50 14.41
C ALA A 26 4.56 -0.16 13.09
N VAL A 27 4.28 -1.46 12.99
CA VAL A 27 4.28 -2.19 11.72
C VAL A 27 2.90 -2.08 11.11
N LEU A 28 2.81 -1.44 9.94
CA LEU A 28 1.59 -1.39 9.15
C LEU A 28 1.52 -2.58 8.20
N ILE A 29 0.36 -3.24 8.15
CA ILE A 29 0.12 -4.38 7.25
C ILE A 29 -1.13 -4.09 6.42
N GLY A 30 -0.97 -4.09 5.09
CA GLY A 30 -2.10 -4.18 4.17
C GLY A 30 -2.77 -5.55 4.30
N ASN A 31 -3.98 -5.57 4.84
CA ASN A 31 -4.73 -6.80 5.03
C ASN A 31 -5.68 -6.98 3.85
N THR A 32 -5.19 -7.69 2.84
CA THR A 32 -5.81 -7.80 1.51
C THR A 32 -7.26 -8.28 1.55
N GLU A 33 -7.59 -9.28 2.38
CA GLU A 33 -8.95 -9.82 2.49
C GLU A 33 -9.84 -8.97 3.41
N GLY A 34 -9.23 -8.26 4.36
CA GLY A 34 -9.94 -7.35 5.26
C GLY A 34 -10.22 -5.98 4.65
N ASN A 35 -9.64 -5.65 3.49
CA ASN A 35 -9.74 -4.35 2.85
C ASN A 35 -9.39 -3.19 3.80
N ASN A 36 -8.42 -3.42 4.69
CA ASN A 36 -7.97 -2.46 5.69
C ASN A 36 -6.44 -2.46 5.81
N ILE A 37 -5.93 -1.47 6.55
CA ILE A 37 -4.55 -1.48 7.04
C ILE A 37 -4.63 -1.64 8.55
N VAL A 38 -3.86 -2.57 9.08
CA VAL A 38 -3.80 -2.87 10.50
C VAL A 38 -2.42 -2.53 11.08
N GLU A 39 -2.41 -2.21 12.37
CA GLU A 39 -1.20 -1.88 13.11
C GLU A 39 -0.81 -3.00 14.06
N PHE A 40 0.50 -3.23 14.12
CA PHE A 40 1.12 -4.08 15.12
C PHE A 40 2.23 -3.32 15.85
N ASP A 41 2.44 -3.64 17.13
CA ASP A 41 3.60 -3.12 17.85
C ASP A 41 4.88 -3.67 17.21
N GLU A 42 5.82 -2.78 16.89
CA GLU A 42 7.05 -3.14 16.18
C GLU A 42 7.96 -4.10 16.96
N LYS A 43 7.85 -4.14 18.30
CA LYS A 43 8.75 -4.92 19.16
C LYS A 43 8.13 -6.24 19.56
N THR A 44 6.84 -6.22 19.90
CA THR A 44 6.13 -7.40 20.41
C THR A 44 5.37 -8.14 19.31
N GLY A 45 5.03 -7.46 18.22
CA GLY A 45 4.14 -7.99 17.19
C GLY A 45 2.70 -8.16 17.67
N GLU A 46 2.30 -7.44 18.73
CA GLU A 46 0.91 -7.43 19.20
C GLU A 46 0.04 -6.57 18.27
N PHE A 47 -1.16 -7.04 17.95
CA PHE A 47 -2.14 -6.28 17.18
C PHE A 47 -2.63 -5.06 17.98
N LEU A 48 -2.49 -3.87 17.41
CA LEU A 48 -2.84 -2.59 18.05
C LEU A 48 -4.19 -2.03 17.58
N GLY A 49 -4.64 -2.41 16.39
CA GLY A 49 -5.91 -1.96 15.84
C GLY A 49 -5.90 -1.78 14.33
N GLU A 50 -6.96 -1.16 13.83
CA GLU A 50 -7.01 -0.70 12.44
C GLU A 50 -6.37 0.69 12.33
N PHE A 51 -5.50 0.86 11.34
CA PHE A 51 -4.98 2.17 10.92
C PHE A 51 -5.89 2.82 9.89
N VAL A 52 -6.30 2.05 8.89
CA VAL A 52 -7.24 2.47 7.84
C VAL A 52 -8.38 1.46 7.81
N SER A 53 -9.58 1.89 8.17
CA SER A 53 -10.78 1.04 8.09
C SER A 53 -11.25 0.83 6.65
N PRO A 54 -11.98 -0.26 6.36
CA PRO A 54 -12.50 -0.52 5.02
C PRO A 54 -13.46 0.55 4.50
N PHE A 55 -13.43 0.78 3.19
CA PHE A 55 -14.41 1.59 2.46
C PHE A 55 -14.61 1.05 1.04
N ASP A 56 -15.71 1.43 0.38
CA ASP A 56 -16.23 0.74 -0.80
C ASP A 56 -15.20 0.53 -1.94
N ASP A 57 -14.39 1.54 -2.24
CA ASP A 57 -13.44 1.50 -3.37
C ASP A 57 -12.01 1.03 -2.98
N PHE A 58 -11.75 0.81 -1.70
CA PHE A 58 -10.45 0.31 -1.21
C PHE A 58 -10.53 -1.19 -0.99
N VAL A 59 -9.98 -1.93 -1.94
CA VAL A 59 -10.12 -3.38 -2.02
C VAL A 59 -8.79 -4.04 -2.30
N SER A 60 -8.49 -5.10 -1.56
CA SER A 60 -7.23 -5.84 -1.71
C SER A 60 -5.99 -4.94 -1.71
N PRO A 61 -5.73 -4.16 -0.64
CA PRO A 61 -4.47 -3.46 -0.53
C PRO A 61 -3.29 -4.43 -0.59
N ASP A 62 -2.22 -4.01 -1.26
CA ASP A 62 -1.01 -4.83 -1.45
C ASP A 62 0.23 -4.13 -0.89
N THR A 63 0.77 -3.16 -1.63
CA THR A 63 2.02 -2.47 -1.27
C THR A 63 1.72 -1.14 -0.58
N LEU A 64 2.48 -0.86 0.48
CA LEU A 64 2.45 0.39 1.23
C LEU A 64 3.84 1.04 1.17
N ILE A 65 3.94 2.30 0.71
CA ILE A 65 5.18 3.07 0.72
C ILE A 65 4.98 4.48 1.27
N TYR A 66 6.00 5.04 1.89
CA TYR A 66 6.05 6.47 2.16
C TYR A 66 6.48 7.22 0.89
N GLY A 67 5.70 8.23 0.51
CA GLY A 67 6.07 9.15 -0.57
C GLY A 67 7.05 10.23 -0.13
N PRO A 68 7.60 10.99 -1.09
CA PRO A 68 8.53 12.09 -0.80
C PRO A 68 7.90 13.24 0.01
N ASP A 69 6.56 13.27 0.10
CA ASP A 69 5.77 14.23 0.85
C ASP A 69 5.37 13.74 2.27
N ASN A 70 5.92 12.61 2.71
CA ASN A 70 5.63 11.93 3.98
C ASN A 70 4.17 11.45 4.13
N HIS A 71 3.45 11.26 3.02
CA HIS A 71 2.18 10.55 3.02
C HIS A 71 2.38 9.05 2.75
N LEU A 72 1.39 8.25 3.14
CA LEU A 72 1.37 6.81 2.89
C LEU A 72 0.63 6.55 1.58
N TYR A 73 1.27 5.87 0.64
CA TYR A 73 0.72 5.48 -0.65
C TYR A 73 0.46 3.98 -0.66
N VAL A 74 -0.72 3.59 -1.12
CA VAL A 74 -1.20 2.21 -1.02
C VAL A 74 -1.80 1.77 -2.35
N SER A 75 -1.28 0.70 -2.93
CA SER A 75 -1.88 0.08 -4.10
C SER A 75 -3.10 -0.74 -3.68
N SER A 76 -4.19 -0.63 -4.44
CA SER A 76 -5.47 -1.28 -4.19
C SER A 76 -6.17 -1.57 -5.52
N GLY A 77 -6.89 -2.68 -5.60
CA GLY A 77 -7.73 -2.98 -6.76
C GLY A 77 -7.77 -4.46 -7.13
N THR A 78 -8.85 -4.85 -7.81
CA THR A 78 -9.06 -6.20 -8.35
C THR A 78 -9.46 -6.19 -9.82
N ASN A 79 -9.80 -5.04 -10.38
CA ASN A 79 -10.20 -4.84 -11.77
C ASN A 79 -9.89 -3.41 -12.23
N PRO A 80 -9.94 -3.09 -13.54
CA PRO A 80 -9.62 -1.75 -14.03
C PRO A 80 -10.49 -0.61 -13.47
N ASP A 81 -11.73 -0.91 -13.08
CA ASP A 81 -12.68 0.12 -12.61
C ASP A 81 -12.42 0.55 -11.16
N ASN A 82 -11.76 -0.29 -10.36
CA ASN A 82 -11.44 -0.01 -8.95
C ASN A 82 -9.94 -0.02 -8.62
N SER A 83 -9.08 -0.15 -9.63
CA SER A 83 -7.63 -0.14 -9.44
C SER A 83 -7.11 1.27 -9.27
N ALA A 84 -6.40 1.51 -8.18
CA ALA A 84 -5.87 2.81 -7.83
C ALA A 84 -4.65 2.73 -6.91
N VAL A 85 -3.95 3.86 -6.83
CA VAL A 85 -3.07 4.17 -5.70
C VAL A 85 -3.78 5.19 -4.82
N TYR A 86 -4.03 4.84 -3.56
CA TYR A 86 -4.59 5.75 -2.57
C TYR A 86 -3.49 6.42 -1.76
N ARG A 87 -3.74 7.66 -1.33
CA ARG A 87 -2.84 8.42 -0.47
C ARG A 87 -3.52 8.73 0.86
N PHE A 88 -2.82 8.46 1.95
CA PHE A 88 -3.30 8.62 3.31
C PHE A 88 -2.35 9.50 4.12
N ASN A 89 -2.90 10.18 5.13
CA ASN A 89 -2.09 10.78 6.17
C ASN A 89 -1.35 9.67 6.94
N ALA A 90 -0.03 9.67 6.87
CA ALA A 90 0.76 8.57 7.42
C ALA A 90 0.80 8.52 8.96
N ASN A 91 0.28 9.53 9.64
CA ASN A 91 0.19 9.54 11.11
C ASN A 91 -1.19 9.15 11.62
N THR A 92 -2.24 9.35 10.82
CA THR A 92 -3.63 9.19 11.28
C THR A 92 -4.45 8.18 10.48
N GLY A 93 -3.91 7.66 9.37
CA GLY A 93 -4.63 6.75 8.46
C GLY A 93 -5.79 7.42 7.71
N ALA A 94 -5.93 8.75 7.82
CA ALA A 94 -7.00 9.47 7.17
C ALA A 94 -6.77 9.49 5.65
N LEU A 95 -7.77 9.08 4.88
CA LEU A 95 -7.74 9.18 3.41
C LEU A 95 -7.57 10.65 3.01
N ILE A 96 -6.60 10.92 2.14
CA ILE A 96 -6.40 12.23 1.53
C ILE A 96 -7.11 12.25 0.18
N ASP A 97 -6.73 11.33 -0.72
CA ASP A 97 -7.31 11.19 -2.03
C ASP A 97 -6.99 9.83 -2.68
N GLN A 98 -7.69 9.57 -3.79
CA GLN A 98 -7.32 8.56 -4.77
C GLN A 98 -6.27 9.20 -5.69
N PHE A 99 -5.00 8.93 -5.39
CA PHE A 99 -3.88 9.67 -5.96
C PHE A 99 -3.66 9.35 -7.44
N ALA A 100 -3.57 8.07 -7.81
CA ALA A 100 -3.31 7.67 -9.19
C ALA A 100 -4.34 6.64 -9.69
N THR A 101 -4.88 6.88 -10.89
CA THR A 101 -5.89 6.03 -11.56
C THR A 101 -5.70 6.08 -13.08
N GLY A 102 -6.40 5.20 -13.80
CA GLY A 102 -6.42 5.20 -15.26
C GLY A 102 -5.12 4.65 -15.87
N GLY A 103 -4.91 4.91 -17.17
CA GLY A 103 -3.76 4.37 -17.90
C GLY A 103 -3.82 2.85 -18.17
N GLY A 104 -4.97 2.22 -17.91
CA GLY A 104 -5.11 0.75 -17.99
C GLY A 104 -4.70 0.01 -16.70
N LEU A 105 -4.50 0.73 -15.59
CA LEU A 105 -4.09 0.13 -14.31
C LEU A 105 -5.01 -1.02 -13.90
N PHE A 106 -4.41 -2.18 -13.64
CA PHE A 106 -5.15 -3.38 -13.28
C PHE A 106 -4.38 -4.20 -12.25
N ARG A 107 -4.96 -4.29 -11.05
CA ARG A 107 -4.41 -5.04 -9.90
C ARG A 107 -3.01 -4.52 -9.55
N PRO A 108 -2.90 -3.25 -9.13
CA PRO A 108 -1.61 -2.67 -8.81
C PRO A 108 -0.96 -3.40 -7.63
N TYR A 109 0.32 -3.76 -7.78
CA TYR A 109 1.13 -4.32 -6.70
C TYR A 109 2.19 -3.32 -6.27
N GLY A 110 3.43 -3.45 -6.76
CA GLY A 110 4.53 -2.60 -6.32
C GLY A 110 4.39 -1.14 -6.73
N LEU A 111 4.92 -0.27 -5.86
CA LEU A 111 4.99 1.17 -6.02
C LEU A 111 6.44 1.63 -5.79
N ALA A 112 6.92 2.57 -6.61
CA ALA A 112 8.20 3.23 -6.36
C ALA A 112 8.20 4.66 -6.88
N PHE A 113 8.58 5.62 -6.03
CA PHE A 113 8.93 6.97 -6.49
C PHE A 113 10.33 6.96 -7.10
N GLY A 114 10.46 7.44 -8.31
CA GLY A 114 11.71 7.54 -9.05
C GLY A 114 12.52 8.78 -8.70
N PRO A 115 13.83 8.80 -9.03
CA PRO A 115 14.67 9.98 -8.87
C PRO A 115 14.27 11.15 -9.79
N ASP A 116 13.44 10.88 -10.80
CA ASP A 116 12.80 11.86 -11.67
C ASP A 116 11.56 12.52 -11.04
N GLY A 117 11.16 12.06 -9.84
CA GLY A 117 10.00 12.56 -9.14
C GLY A 117 8.67 11.96 -9.58
N ASN A 118 8.68 10.93 -10.44
CA ASN A 118 7.46 10.24 -10.89
C ASN A 118 7.16 9.01 -10.02
N LEU A 119 5.89 8.61 -10.00
CA LEU A 119 5.46 7.35 -9.39
C LEU A 119 5.40 6.24 -10.46
N TYR A 120 6.07 5.14 -10.19
CA TYR A 120 6.05 3.93 -11.01
C TYR A 120 5.22 2.86 -10.31
N VAL A 121 4.33 2.22 -11.05
CA VAL A 121 3.36 1.25 -10.53
C VAL A 121 3.40 -0.02 -11.36
N SER A 122 3.57 -1.16 -10.70
CA SER A 122 3.40 -2.46 -11.33
C SER A 122 1.93 -2.74 -11.53
N SER A 123 1.48 -2.74 -12.78
CA SER A 123 0.14 -3.16 -13.17
C SER A 123 0.14 -4.66 -13.46
N PHE A 124 -0.09 -5.46 -12.41
CA PHE A 124 0.12 -6.91 -12.44
C PHE A 124 -0.70 -7.62 -13.52
N LEU A 125 -1.97 -7.23 -13.70
CA LEU A 125 -2.89 -7.87 -14.65
C LEU A 125 -2.99 -7.15 -16.01
N SER A 126 -2.10 -6.19 -16.27
CA SER A 126 -1.85 -5.70 -17.62
C SER A 126 -0.41 -5.96 -18.10
N ASP A 127 0.43 -6.60 -17.29
CA ASP A 127 1.85 -6.86 -17.60
C ASP A 127 2.63 -5.58 -17.98
N GLU A 128 2.36 -4.49 -17.25
CA GLU A 128 2.92 -3.16 -17.51
C GLU A 128 3.51 -2.52 -16.25
N ILE A 129 4.53 -1.68 -16.45
CA ILE A 129 4.88 -0.63 -15.50
C ILE A 129 4.26 0.65 -16.01
N LEU A 130 3.33 1.20 -15.25
CA LEU A 130 2.70 2.49 -15.53
C LEU A 130 3.43 3.59 -14.77
N ARG A 131 3.52 4.77 -15.39
CA ARG A 131 4.15 5.95 -14.80
C ARG A 131 3.16 7.08 -14.65
N TYR A 132 3.18 7.69 -13.47
CA TYR A 132 2.33 8.79 -13.07
C TYR A 132 3.18 9.95 -12.58
N ASP A 133 2.67 11.16 -12.72
CA ASP A 133 3.28 12.35 -12.12
C ASP A 133 3.30 12.17 -10.61
N GLY A 134 4.46 12.27 -9.97
CA GLY A 134 4.58 11.99 -8.54
C GLY A 134 4.06 13.10 -7.63
N ILE A 135 3.58 14.21 -8.20
CA ILE A 135 2.96 15.31 -7.45
C ILE A 135 1.44 15.31 -7.63
N THR A 136 0.95 15.16 -8.86
CA THR A 136 -0.49 15.22 -9.16
C THR A 136 -1.14 13.85 -9.24
N GLY A 137 -0.36 12.79 -9.49
CA GLY A 137 -0.87 11.44 -9.72
C GLY A 137 -1.47 11.22 -11.12
N ASP A 138 -1.34 12.21 -12.01
CA ASP A 138 -1.82 12.10 -13.39
C ASP A 138 -1.05 11.04 -14.16
N PHE A 139 -1.75 10.23 -14.96
CA PHE A 139 -1.12 9.26 -15.83
C PHE A 139 -0.24 9.95 -16.88
N ILE A 140 1.00 9.49 -17.01
CA ILE A 140 1.97 9.99 -18.00
C ILE A 140 2.00 9.04 -19.19
N ASP A 141 2.43 7.80 -18.98
CA ASP A 141 2.60 6.78 -20.02
C ASP A 141 2.78 5.37 -19.46
N VAL A 142 2.77 4.39 -20.38
CA VAL A 142 3.25 3.04 -20.14
C VAL A 142 4.79 3.08 -20.24
N PHE A 143 5.47 2.92 -19.12
CA PHE A 143 6.93 3.01 -19.06
C PHE A 143 7.61 1.74 -19.58
N ALA A 144 7.04 0.58 -19.26
CA ALA A 144 7.48 -0.72 -19.75
C ALA A 144 6.26 -1.64 -19.92
N THR A 145 6.31 -2.53 -20.90
CA THR A 145 5.23 -3.49 -21.20
C THR A 145 5.84 -4.84 -21.57
N SER A 146 5.08 -5.91 -21.36
CA SER A 146 5.42 -7.24 -21.87
C SER A 146 5.14 -7.35 -23.37
N ASP A 147 5.91 -8.19 -24.05
CA ASP A 147 5.61 -8.68 -25.40
C ASP A 147 4.99 -10.09 -25.39
N GLY A 148 4.60 -10.58 -24.20
CA GLY A 148 4.10 -11.94 -23.98
C GLY A 148 5.17 -13.02 -24.15
N SER A 149 6.46 -12.64 -24.17
CA SER A 149 7.58 -13.57 -24.32
C SER A 149 8.19 -13.97 -22.96
N PRO A 150 8.98 -15.06 -22.90
CA PRO A 150 9.71 -15.44 -21.69
C PRO A 150 10.67 -14.37 -21.14
N ASN A 151 11.05 -13.40 -21.98
CA ASN A 151 11.95 -12.30 -21.59
C ASN A 151 11.19 -11.00 -21.30
N GLY A 152 9.85 -11.04 -21.35
CA GLY A 152 8.96 -9.91 -21.10
C GLY A 152 8.65 -9.67 -19.63
N LEU A 153 7.89 -8.61 -19.37
CA LEU A 153 7.43 -8.19 -18.05
C LEU A 153 6.24 -9.05 -17.58
N ASN A 154 6.53 -10.26 -17.13
CA ASN A 154 5.52 -11.31 -16.88
C ASN A 154 5.01 -11.29 -15.43
N GLY A 155 3.89 -10.62 -15.17
CA GLY A 155 3.30 -10.44 -13.85
C GLY A 155 4.19 -9.59 -12.93
N PRO A 156 4.44 -8.31 -13.26
CA PRO A 156 5.26 -7.43 -12.45
C PRO A 156 4.70 -7.27 -11.04
N ASN A 157 5.58 -7.26 -10.05
CA ASN A 157 5.22 -7.18 -8.64
C ASN A 157 6.00 -6.05 -7.96
N GLY A 158 7.05 -6.34 -7.20
CA GLY A 158 7.82 -5.34 -6.46
C GLY A 158 8.68 -4.46 -7.37
N LEU A 159 8.79 -3.18 -7.01
CA LEU A 159 9.59 -2.17 -7.69
C LEU A 159 10.59 -1.53 -6.72
N LEU A 160 11.81 -1.26 -7.19
CA LEU A 160 12.81 -0.51 -6.44
C LEU A 160 13.74 0.24 -7.38
N PHE A 161 13.92 1.54 -7.16
CA PHE A 161 15.04 2.26 -7.78
C PHE A 161 16.33 2.00 -7.01
N GLY A 162 17.34 1.49 -7.71
CA GLY A 162 18.67 1.24 -7.17
C GLY A 162 19.53 2.51 -7.10
N PRO A 163 20.66 2.46 -6.38
CA PRO A 163 21.60 3.58 -6.29
C PRO A 163 22.29 3.93 -7.63
N ASP A 164 22.21 3.04 -8.62
CA ASP A 164 22.67 3.25 -9.99
C ASP A 164 21.65 3.99 -10.86
N GLY A 165 20.46 4.31 -10.32
CA GLY A 165 19.35 4.91 -11.04
C GLY A 165 18.51 3.93 -11.86
N GLY A 166 18.82 2.63 -11.81
CA GLY A 166 18.04 1.59 -12.47
C GLY A 166 16.74 1.27 -11.72
N LEU A 167 15.67 0.95 -12.45
CA LEU A 167 14.44 0.38 -11.88
C LEU A 167 14.53 -1.14 -11.89
N TYR A 168 14.52 -1.74 -10.71
CA TYR A 168 14.54 -3.19 -10.50
C TYR A 168 13.12 -3.68 -10.25
N VAL A 169 12.71 -4.71 -11.00
CA VAL A 169 11.35 -5.25 -10.98
C VAL A 169 11.38 -6.74 -10.70
N THR A 170 10.57 -7.20 -9.74
CA THR A 170 10.31 -8.63 -9.57
C THR A 170 9.09 -9.05 -10.37
N THR A 171 9.11 -10.27 -10.89
CA THR A 171 8.03 -10.81 -11.75
C THR A 171 7.53 -12.14 -11.21
N GLN A 172 6.23 -12.40 -11.34
CA GLN A 172 5.61 -13.69 -11.01
C GLN A 172 5.70 -14.72 -12.13
N GLY A 173 6.29 -14.41 -13.29
CA GLY A 173 6.37 -15.32 -14.43
C GLY A 173 5.01 -15.82 -14.91
N SER A 174 4.00 -14.96 -14.85
CA SER A 174 2.69 -15.15 -15.46
C SER A 174 2.52 -14.24 -16.68
N VAL A 175 1.63 -14.59 -17.60
CA VAL A 175 1.10 -13.66 -18.60
C VAL A 175 -0.30 -13.23 -18.18
N ALA A 176 -0.62 -11.95 -18.23
CA ALA A 176 -1.95 -11.45 -17.99
C ALA A 176 -2.91 -11.91 -19.10
N ALA A 177 -3.91 -12.72 -18.74
CA ALA A 177 -4.90 -13.24 -19.68
C ALA A 177 -6.31 -13.18 -19.07
N ASN A 178 -7.22 -12.45 -19.72
CA ASN A 178 -8.63 -12.32 -19.30
C ASN A 178 -8.79 -11.88 -17.83
N GLY A 179 -7.92 -10.97 -17.38
CA GLY A 179 -7.94 -10.46 -16.01
C GLY A 179 -7.52 -11.47 -14.96
N GLN A 180 -6.74 -12.49 -15.34
CA GLN A 180 -6.14 -13.48 -14.45
C GLN A 180 -4.68 -13.74 -14.86
N PRO A 181 -3.81 -14.17 -13.94
CA PRO A 181 -2.47 -14.61 -14.30
C PRO A 181 -2.52 -16.00 -14.95
N ASP A 182 -1.91 -16.13 -16.13
CA ASP A 182 -1.72 -17.39 -16.84
C ASP A 182 -0.27 -17.88 -16.72
N PHE A 183 -0.11 -19.08 -16.15
CA PHE A 183 1.18 -19.74 -15.95
C PHE A 183 1.46 -20.83 -17.01
N SER A 184 0.57 -21.01 -17.99
CA SER A 184 0.66 -22.06 -19.01
C SER A 184 1.90 -21.97 -19.89
N ALA A 185 2.53 -20.80 -19.98
CA ALA A 185 3.76 -20.58 -20.71
C ALA A 185 5.00 -21.25 -20.06
N GLY A 186 4.87 -21.76 -18.83
CA GLY A 186 5.94 -22.52 -18.17
C GLY A 186 7.16 -21.69 -17.81
N PHE A 187 6.98 -20.39 -17.56
CA PHE A 187 8.06 -19.54 -17.07
C PHE A 187 8.51 -20.01 -15.68
N PRO A 188 9.79 -19.85 -15.33
CA PRO A 188 10.39 -20.48 -14.14
C PRO A 188 9.87 -19.99 -12.77
N SER A 189 8.76 -19.26 -12.75
CA SER A 189 8.07 -18.82 -11.54
C SER A 189 7.27 -19.95 -10.88
N GLY A 190 7.99 -20.88 -10.27
CA GLY A 190 7.38 -21.89 -9.42
C GLY A 190 6.72 -23.00 -10.20
N ASN A 191 7.54 -23.92 -10.73
CA ASN A 191 7.15 -25.32 -10.70
C ASN A 191 6.92 -25.69 -9.22
N ARG A 192 5.70 -25.59 -8.71
CA ARG A 192 5.28 -26.52 -7.67
C ARG A 192 5.36 -27.89 -8.35
N PRO A 193 6.22 -28.81 -7.88
CA PRO A 193 6.16 -30.16 -8.40
C PRO A 193 4.73 -30.64 -8.16
N VAL A 194 4.03 -30.98 -9.24
CA VAL A 194 2.83 -31.80 -9.14
C VAL A 194 3.26 -33.04 -8.36
N SER A 195 2.78 -33.17 -7.12
CA SER A 195 2.89 -34.45 -6.43
C SER A 195 2.03 -35.42 -7.24
N GLU A 196 2.67 -36.28 -8.03
CA GLU A 196 2.01 -37.50 -8.50
C GLU A 196 1.59 -38.30 -7.26
N GLY A 197 0.35 -38.78 -7.29
CA GLY A 197 -0.37 -39.32 -6.13
C GLY A 197 0.13 -40.65 -5.59
#